data_AF-A0A9F5IYF4-F1
#
_entry.id   AF-A0A9F5IYF4-F1
#
_cell.length_a   1.000
_cell.length_b   1.000
_cell.length_c   1.000
_cell.angle_alpha   90.00
_cell.angle_beta   90.00
_cell.angle_gamma   90.00
#
_symmetry.space_group_name_H-M   'P 1'
#
loop_
_entity.id
_entity.type
_entity.pdbx_description
1 polymer ?
#
loop_
_entity_poly.entity_id
_entity_poly.type
_entity_poly.pdbx_seq_one_letter_code
_entity_poly.pdbx_strand_id
1 'polypeptide(L)'
;MLFSKMAAEGGGKEMNEIKTQFTTREGLYKLLSHSEYSRPNRVPFNSQGSNPVRVSFVNVNDQSGNGDRLCFNVGRELYFYIYKGVRKAADLSKPIDKRIYKGTQPTCHDFNHLTATSESVSLLVGFSAGQVQLIDPIKKETSKLFNEERLIDKSRVTCVKWVPGSESLFLVAHSSGNMYLYNVEHNCGTTAPHYQLLKQGESFAVHTCKSKSTRNPLLKWTVGCIAIPKPGQFSKWNCSIAITLLLANL
;
A
#
# COMPACT_ATOMS: atom_id res chain seq x y z
N MET A 1 -15.59 55.26 42.31
CA MET A 1 -14.87 54.01 42.61
C MET A 1 -14.52 53.35 41.28
N LEU A 2 -13.23 53.34 40.99
CA LEU A 2 -12.56 52.73 39.84
C LEU A 2 -12.45 51.20 40.04
N PHE A 3 -12.51 50.43 38.92
CA PHE A 3 -11.93 49.11 38.58
C PHE A 3 -11.90 47.97 39.65
N SER A 4 -12.12 46.69 39.35
CA SER A 4 -11.49 45.88 38.31
C SER A 4 -12.26 44.58 38.07
N LYS A 5 -12.53 44.27 36.80
CA LYS A 5 -12.81 42.91 36.32
C LYS A 5 -11.45 42.28 36.03
N MET A 6 -11.04 41.26 36.78
CA MET A 6 -9.79 40.53 36.48
C MET A 6 -9.94 39.85 35.11
N ALA A 7 -9.01 40.17 34.21
CA ALA A 7 -8.77 39.40 33.01
C ALA A 7 -8.22 38.03 33.41
N ALA A 8 -8.91 36.96 33.04
CA ALA A 8 -8.24 35.68 32.85
C ALA A 8 -7.68 35.70 31.43
N GLU A 9 -6.37 35.91 31.31
CA GLU A 9 -5.64 35.66 30.07
C GLU A 9 -5.82 34.18 29.70
N GLY A 10 -6.73 33.93 28.76
CA GLY A 10 -6.77 32.68 28.03
C GLY A 10 -5.52 32.61 27.17
N GLY A 11 -4.46 31.98 27.69
CA GLY A 11 -3.29 31.57 26.92
C GLY A 11 -3.74 30.66 25.78
N GLY A 12 -4.01 31.27 24.63
CA GLY A 12 -4.30 30.56 23.39
C GLY A 12 -3.07 29.74 23.04
N LYS A 13 -3.18 28.41 23.16
CA LYS A 13 -2.29 27.52 22.42
C LYS A 13 -2.37 27.96 20.97
N GLU A 14 -1.27 28.45 20.41
CA GLU A 14 -1.14 28.65 18.97
C GLU A 14 -1.53 27.33 18.32
N MET A 15 -2.73 27.31 17.76
CA MET A 15 -3.21 26.19 16.99
C MET A 15 -2.35 26.24 15.73
N ASN A 16 -1.43 25.28 15.62
CA ASN A 16 -0.47 25.23 14.52
C ASN A 16 -1.25 24.99 13.22
N GLU A 17 -1.74 26.07 12.60
CA GLU A 17 -2.63 26.01 11.45
C GLU A 17 -1.89 25.37 10.26
N ILE A 18 -2.54 24.41 9.61
CA ILE A 18 -1.97 23.72 8.46
C ILE A 18 -1.92 24.71 7.29
N LYS A 19 -0.72 24.95 6.76
CA LYS A 19 -0.53 25.81 5.59
C LYS A 19 -1.24 25.23 4.36
N THR A 20 -1.98 26.08 3.65
CA THR A 20 -2.75 25.70 2.45
C THR A 20 -2.10 26.12 1.13
N GLN A 21 -0.95 26.80 1.18
CA GLN A 21 -0.18 27.19 0.00
C GLN A 21 1.29 27.46 0.34
N PHE A 22 2.18 27.30 -0.63
CA PHE A 22 3.60 27.64 -0.54
C PHE A 22 4.14 28.03 -1.92
N THR A 23 5.26 28.76 -1.95
CA THR A 23 5.89 29.22 -3.20
C THR A 23 7.27 28.59 -3.32
N THR A 24 7.62 28.14 -4.53
CA THR A 24 8.96 27.68 -4.91
C THR A 24 9.42 28.44 -6.16
N ARG A 25 10.59 28.10 -6.70
CA ARG A 25 11.12 28.71 -7.93
C ARG A 25 10.19 28.52 -9.13
N GLU A 26 9.50 27.39 -9.18
CA GLU A 26 8.55 27.03 -10.23
C GLU A 26 7.23 27.82 -10.14
N GLY A 27 6.91 28.40 -8.98
CA GLY A 27 5.72 29.22 -8.77
C GLY A 27 4.97 28.89 -7.47
N LEU A 28 3.68 29.26 -7.45
CA LEU A 28 2.78 29.06 -6.30
C LEU A 28 2.11 27.68 -6.34
N TYR A 29 2.24 26.92 -5.26
CA TYR A 29 1.51 25.68 -5.01
C TYR A 29 0.38 25.95 -4.02
N LYS A 30 -0.85 25.56 -4.40
CA LYS A 30 -2.05 25.80 -3.60
C LYS A 30 -2.84 24.51 -3.39
N LEU A 31 -3.28 24.28 -2.16
CA LEU A 31 -4.20 23.21 -1.80
C LEU A 31 -5.60 23.53 -2.36
N LEU A 32 -6.14 22.63 -3.17
CA LEU A 32 -7.48 22.75 -3.76
C LEU A 32 -8.48 21.89 -2.99
N SER A 33 -9.17 22.48 -2.02
CA SER A 33 -10.14 21.76 -1.16
C SER A 33 -11.28 21.11 -1.95
N HIS A 34 -11.68 21.66 -3.09
CA HIS A 34 -12.71 21.06 -3.96
C HIS A 34 -12.25 19.79 -4.69
N SER A 35 -10.95 19.47 -4.67
CA SER A 35 -10.33 18.29 -5.29
C SER A 35 -9.94 17.23 -4.25
N GLU A 36 -10.35 17.41 -2.99
CA GLU A 36 -10.06 16.48 -1.90
C GLU A 36 -10.84 15.17 -2.02
N TYR A 37 -10.15 14.05 -1.74
CA TYR A 37 -10.75 12.73 -1.61
C TYR A 37 -10.61 12.25 -0.17
N SER A 38 -11.71 11.75 0.38
CA SER A 38 -11.78 11.22 1.74
C SER A 38 -12.94 10.22 1.85
N ARG A 39 -13.19 9.72 3.06
CA ARG A 39 -14.40 8.92 3.32
C ARG A 39 -15.65 9.76 3.02
N PRO A 40 -16.75 9.17 2.51
CA PRO A 40 -17.97 9.91 2.17
C PRO A 40 -18.56 10.69 3.36
N ASN A 41 -18.40 10.17 4.58
CA ASN A 41 -18.87 10.82 5.80
C ASN A 41 -17.98 12.00 6.27
N ARG A 42 -16.80 12.19 5.67
CA ARG A 42 -15.80 13.22 6.01
C ARG A 42 -15.42 13.30 7.49
N VAL A 43 -15.71 12.25 8.25
CA VAL A 43 -15.32 12.19 9.66
C VAL A 43 -13.81 11.97 9.69
N PRO A 44 -13.03 12.75 10.47
CA PRO A 44 -11.62 12.48 10.68
C PRO A 44 -11.40 11.04 11.14
N PHE A 45 -10.40 10.38 10.56
CA PHE A 45 -10.03 9.04 10.99
C PHE A 45 -9.07 9.13 12.17
N ASN A 46 -9.43 8.53 13.31
CA ASN A 46 -8.50 8.42 14.43
C ASN A 46 -7.40 7.41 14.06
N SER A 47 -6.19 7.92 13.84
CA SER A 47 -5.06 7.13 13.34
C SER A 47 -4.31 6.36 14.43
N GLN A 48 -4.59 6.59 15.72
CA GLN A 48 -3.87 5.96 16.82
C GLN A 48 -3.92 4.43 16.73
N GLY A 49 -2.76 3.79 16.60
CA GLY A 49 -2.62 2.33 16.51
C GLY A 49 -3.13 1.69 15.20
N SER A 50 -3.52 2.50 14.21
CA SER A 50 -4.05 2.00 12.93
C SER A 50 -2.96 1.82 11.87
N ASN A 51 -3.29 1.12 10.79
CA ASN A 51 -2.41 1.01 9.63
C ASN A 51 -2.35 2.34 8.86
N PRO A 52 -1.21 2.61 8.17
CA PRO A 52 -1.09 3.83 7.38
C PRO A 52 -2.15 3.87 6.27
N VAL A 53 -2.68 5.06 6.04
CA VAL A 53 -3.42 5.39 4.82
C VAL A 53 -2.42 5.41 3.67
N ARG A 54 -2.71 4.65 2.62
CA ARG A 54 -1.94 4.59 1.38
C ARG A 54 -2.82 5.01 0.21
N VAL A 55 -2.16 5.44 -0.85
CA VAL A 55 -2.80 5.93 -2.08
C VAL A 55 -2.07 5.30 -3.26
N SER A 56 -2.84 4.81 -4.24
CA SER A 56 -2.33 4.33 -5.53
C SER A 56 -3.15 4.94 -6.66
N PHE A 57 -2.47 5.24 -7.77
CA PHE A 57 -3.08 5.76 -8.98
C PHE A 57 -2.85 4.79 -10.13
N VAL A 58 -3.78 4.76 -11.09
CA VAL A 58 -3.61 4.06 -12.36
C VAL A 58 -4.35 4.83 -13.45
N ASN A 59 -3.79 4.88 -14.64
CA ASN A 59 -4.48 5.38 -15.82
C ASN A 59 -4.99 4.18 -16.62
N VAL A 60 -6.26 4.18 -17.01
CA VAL A 60 -6.90 3.06 -17.71
C VAL A 60 -7.08 3.30 -19.21
N ASN A 61 -6.40 4.29 -19.78
CA ASN A 61 -6.45 4.67 -21.20
C ASN A 61 -7.88 4.90 -21.73
N ASP A 62 -8.77 5.39 -20.87
CA ASP A 62 -10.14 5.73 -21.23
C ASP A 62 -10.16 6.96 -22.16
N GLN A 63 -10.75 6.79 -23.34
CA GLN A 63 -10.87 7.82 -24.39
C GLN A 63 -11.72 9.03 -23.94
N SER A 64 -12.46 8.92 -22.84
CA SER A 64 -13.28 10.01 -22.29
C SER A 64 -12.48 11.15 -21.63
N GLY A 65 -11.16 11.01 -21.49
CA GLY A 65 -10.30 11.98 -20.79
C GLY A 65 -10.42 11.94 -19.26
N ASN A 66 -11.14 10.95 -18.71
CA ASN A 66 -11.22 10.66 -17.27
C ASN A 66 -10.59 9.30 -16.96
N GLY A 67 -9.46 8.96 -17.58
CA GLY A 67 -8.79 7.66 -17.42
C GLY A 67 -8.08 7.45 -16.07
N ASP A 68 -7.86 8.50 -15.29
CA ASP A 68 -7.20 8.33 -14.00
C ASP A 68 -8.13 7.74 -12.95
N ARG A 69 -7.61 6.78 -12.19
CA ARG A 69 -8.29 6.13 -11.07
C ARG A 69 -7.46 6.31 -9.81
N LEU A 70 -8.15 6.44 -8.69
CA LEU A 70 -7.59 6.59 -7.36
C LEU A 70 -8.06 5.44 -6.48
N CYS A 71 -7.12 4.80 -5.79
CA CYS A 71 -7.40 3.89 -4.69
C CYS A 71 -6.77 4.38 -3.39
N PHE A 72 -7.50 4.31 -2.29
CA PHE A 72 -6.96 4.57 -0.97
C PHE A 72 -7.62 3.71 0.11
N ASN A 73 -6.88 3.39 1.18
CA ASN A 73 -7.38 2.66 2.34
C ASN A 73 -7.53 3.55 3.58
N VAL A 74 -8.56 3.28 4.39
CA VAL A 74 -8.74 3.91 5.71
C VAL A 74 -9.20 2.83 6.70
N GLY A 75 -8.33 2.44 7.62
CA GLY A 75 -8.62 1.37 8.58
C GLY A 75 -9.00 0.06 7.89
N ARG A 76 -10.29 -0.30 7.93
CA ARG A 76 -10.86 -1.53 7.32
C ARG A 76 -11.50 -1.29 5.95
N GLU A 77 -11.55 -0.05 5.49
CA GLU A 77 -12.21 0.33 4.24
C GLU A 77 -11.18 0.54 3.14
N LEU A 78 -11.52 0.13 1.93
CA LEU A 78 -10.78 0.42 0.70
C LEU A 78 -11.75 1.07 -0.29
N TYR A 79 -11.31 2.17 -0.90
CA TYR A 79 -12.11 2.95 -1.83
C TYR A 79 -11.46 3.01 -3.20
N PHE A 80 -12.27 3.02 -4.25
CA PHE A 80 -11.84 3.18 -5.63
C PHE A 80 -12.73 4.22 -6.36
N TYR A 81 -12.11 5.26 -6.91
CA TYR A 81 -12.79 6.38 -7.57
C TYR A 81 -12.13 6.76 -8.90
N ILE A 82 -12.86 7.52 -9.72
CA ILE A 82 -12.25 8.34 -10.78
C ILE A 82 -11.48 9.48 -10.12
N TYR A 83 -10.23 9.67 -10.52
CA TYR A 83 -9.42 10.81 -10.11
C TYR A 83 -9.56 11.94 -11.13
N LYS A 84 -9.93 13.14 -10.68
CA LYS A 84 -10.18 14.29 -11.56
C LYS A 84 -9.08 15.36 -11.52
N GLY A 85 -7.94 15.06 -10.88
CA GLY A 85 -6.83 16.00 -10.75
C GLY A 85 -7.24 17.29 -10.06
N VAL A 86 -6.90 18.42 -10.67
CA VAL A 86 -7.23 19.78 -10.18
C VAL A 86 -8.70 20.18 -10.40
N ARG A 87 -9.52 19.37 -11.06
CA ARG A 87 -10.96 19.63 -11.21
C ARG A 87 -11.69 19.25 -9.93
N LYS A 88 -12.96 19.65 -9.81
CA LYS A 88 -13.83 19.20 -8.71
C LYS A 88 -13.80 17.67 -8.60
N ALA A 89 -13.56 17.16 -7.39
CA ALA A 89 -13.48 15.73 -7.12
C ALA A 89 -14.75 14.99 -7.58
N ALA A 90 -14.62 13.69 -7.83
CA ALA A 90 -15.76 12.83 -8.08
C ALA A 90 -16.73 12.85 -6.89
N ASP A 91 -18.00 12.49 -7.12
CA ASP A 91 -18.99 12.36 -6.06
C ASP A 91 -18.56 11.29 -5.06
N LEU A 92 -18.11 11.71 -3.87
CA LEU A 92 -17.61 10.80 -2.85
C LEU A 92 -18.69 9.81 -2.38
N SER A 93 -19.98 10.10 -2.54
CA SER A 93 -21.05 9.15 -2.20
C SER A 93 -21.17 7.98 -3.17
N LYS A 94 -20.52 8.06 -4.34
CA LYS A 94 -20.60 7.08 -5.43
C LYS A 94 -19.23 6.55 -5.83
N PRO A 95 -18.55 5.78 -4.96
CA PRO A 95 -17.34 5.07 -5.36
C PRO A 95 -17.62 4.10 -6.50
N ILE A 96 -16.63 3.88 -7.36
CA ILE A 96 -16.68 2.78 -8.35
C ILE A 96 -16.74 1.46 -7.59
N ASP A 97 -15.85 1.29 -6.60
CA ASP A 97 -15.88 0.16 -5.68
C ASP A 97 -15.56 0.59 -4.24
N LYS A 98 -16.17 -0.12 -3.29
CA LYS A 98 -15.91 0.03 -1.86
C LYS A 98 -15.87 -1.35 -1.21
N ARG A 99 -14.76 -1.66 -0.53
CA ARG A 99 -14.57 -2.91 0.20
C ARG A 99 -14.47 -2.65 1.69
N ILE A 100 -15.04 -3.53 2.51
CA ILE A 100 -14.94 -3.50 3.98
C ILE A 100 -14.38 -4.84 4.46
N TYR A 101 -13.24 -4.81 5.13
CA TYR A 101 -12.55 -5.99 5.62
C TYR A 101 -12.83 -6.22 7.11
N LYS A 102 -13.49 -7.34 7.45
CA LYS A 102 -13.93 -7.62 8.83
C LYS A 102 -12.83 -8.19 9.75
N GLY A 103 -11.86 -8.93 9.19
CA GLY A 103 -10.86 -9.66 9.98
C GLY A 103 -9.45 -9.06 9.97
N THR A 104 -9.02 -8.51 8.83
CA THR A 104 -7.68 -7.94 8.66
C THR A 104 -7.78 -6.57 7.98
N GLN A 105 -6.77 -5.74 8.12
CA GLN A 105 -6.78 -4.36 7.61
C GLN A 105 -5.79 -4.22 6.45
N PRO A 106 -6.16 -3.52 5.36
CA PRO A 106 -5.22 -3.14 4.32
C PRO A 106 -4.03 -2.34 4.88
N THR A 107 -2.87 -2.52 4.27
CA THR A 107 -1.59 -1.90 4.70
C THR A 107 -0.86 -1.21 3.56
N CYS A 108 -1.02 -1.71 2.34
CA CYS A 108 -0.46 -1.19 1.10
C CYS A 108 -1.18 -1.84 -0.09
N HIS A 109 -1.08 -1.23 -1.27
CA HIS A 109 -1.70 -1.74 -2.48
C HIS A 109 -0.99 -1.21 -3.72
N ASP A 110 -1.11 -1.92 -4.84
CA ASP A 110 -0.46 -1.56 -6.11
C ASP A 110 -1.23 -2.03 -7.33
N PHE A 111 -1.32 -1.17 -8.35
CA PHE A 111 -1.98 -1.47 -9.61
C PHE A 111 -0.99 -2.08 -10.60
N ASN A 112 -1.45 -3.04 -11.40
CA ASN A 112 -0.72 -3.43 -12.58
C ASN A 112 -1.01 -2.39 -13.67
N HIS A 113 -0.02 -1.56 -13.98
CA HIS A 113 -0.15 -0.54 -15.02
C HIS A 113 -0.11 -1.11 -16.43
N LEU A 114 0.48 -2.30 -16.62
CA LEU A 114 0.64 -2.93 -17.93
C LEU A 114 -0.69 -3.48 -18.46
N THR A 115 -1.51 -4.04 -17.57
CA THR A 115 -2.77 -4.70 -17.93
C THR A 115 -4.00 -3.83 -17.70
N ALA A 116 -3.82 -2.56 -17.35
CA ALA A 116 -4.92 -1.65 -17.02
C ALA A 116 -5.68 -1.18 -18.28
N THR A 117 -6.99 -1.44 -18.32
CA THR A 117 -7.92 -0.95 -19.35
C THR A 117 -9.18 -0.37 -18.72
N SER A 118 -10.02 0.31 -19.52
CA SER A 118 -11.29 0.87 -19.07
C SER A 118 -12.24 -0.18 -18.50
N GLU A 119 -12.09 -1.44 -18.90
CA GLU A 119 -12.94 -2.56 -18.52
C GLU A 119 -12.36 -3.39 -17.37
N SER A 120 -11.05 -3.32 -17.11
CA SER A 120 -10.38 -4.22 -16.14
C SER A 120 -9.12 -3.58 -15.58
N VAL A 121 -8.94 -3.67 -14.25
CA VAL A 121 -7.67 -3.31 -13.61
C VAL A 121 -7.30 -4.32 -12.54
N SER A 122 -6.04 -4.75 -12.56
CA SER A 122 -5.52 -5.66 -11.52
C SER A 122 -4.94 -4.86 -10.36
N LEU A 123 -5.54 -5.01 -9.17
CA LEU A 123 -5.11 -4.35 -7.94
C LEU A 123 -4.71 -5.39 -6.89
N LEU A 124 -3.45 -5.32 -6.44
CA LEU A 124 -2.97 -6.08 -5.28
C LEU A 124 -3.21 -5.28 -4.00
N VAL A 125 -3.68 -5.95 -2.95
CA VAL A 125 -3.89 -5.38 -1.62
C VAL A 125 -3.19 -6.24 -0.58
N GLY A 126 -2.22 -5.68 0.14
CA GLY A 126 -1.51 -6.33 1.23
C GLY A 126 -2.14 -6.06 2.60
N PHE A 127 -2.15 -7.06 3.48
CA PHE A 127 -2.87 -7.00 4.75
C PHE A 127 -1.99 -7.14 6.00
N SER A 128 -2.53 -6.69 7.13
CA SER A 128 -1.86 -6.72 8.44
C SER A 128 -1.55 -8.13 8.98
N ALA A 129 -2.25 -9.17 8.49
CA ALA A 129 -2.03 -10.55 8.92
C ALA A 129 -1.20 -11.38 7.93
N GLY A 130 -0.61 -10.75 6.92
CA GLY A 130 0.32 -11.36 5.96
C GLY A 130 -0.31 -11.82 4.65
N GLN A 131 -1.63 -11.71 4.49
CA GLN A 131 -2.29 -12.03 3.23
C GLN A 131 -2.04 -10.96 2.17
N VAL A 132 -2.19 -11.37 0.91
CA VAL A 132 -2.36 -10.47 -0.24
C VAL A 132 -3.62 -10.88 -1.00
N GLN A 133 -4.42 -9.92 -1.45
CA GLN A 133 -5.58 -10.15 -2.30
C GLN A 133 -5.37 -9.47 -3.65
N LEU A 134 -5.63 -10.19 -4.73
CA LEU A 134 -5.81 -9.63 -6.07
C LEU A 134 -7.29 -9.39 -6.31
N ILE A 135 -7.66 -8.15 -6.63
CA ILE A 135 -9.03 -7.76 -6.99
C ILE A 135 -9.06 -7.00 -8.31
N ASP A 136 -10.21 -7.07 -8.99
CA ASP A 136 -10.58 -6.13 -10.04
C ASP A 136 -11.73 -5.24 -9.52
N PRO A 137 -11.48 -3.96 -9.18
CA PRO A 137 -12.52 -3.06 -8.68
C PRO A 137 -13.45 -2.53 -9.78
N ILE A 138 -13.12 -2.69 -11.07
CA ILE A 138 -14.01 -2.32 -12.18
C ILE A 138 -15.01 -3.45 -12.43
N LYS A 139 -14.52 -4.67 -12.70
CA LYS A 139 -15.38 -5.84 -12.96
C LYS A 139 -16.02 -6.41 -11.71
N LYS A 140 -15.34 -6.33 -10.57
CA LYS A 140 -15.76 -6.87 -9.26
C LYS A 140 -15.92 -8.39 -9.18
N GLU A 141 -15.48 -9.12 -10.20
CA GLU A 141 -15.56 -10.59 -10.26
C GLU A 141 -14.29 -11.26 -9.72
N THR A 142 -13.12 -10.65 -9.90
CA THR A 142 -11.85 -11.22 -9.45
C THR A 142 -11.62 -10.97 -7.96
N SER A 143 -11.37 -12.06 -7.23
CA SER A 143 -10.92 -12.02 -5.83
C SER A 143 -10.06 -13.25 -5.51
N LYS A 144 -8.76 -13.17 -5.75
CA LYS A 144 -7.79 -14.24 -5.44
C LYS A 144 -7.00 -13.91 -4.18
N LEU A 145 -6.95 -14.83 -3.23
CA LEU A 145 -6.16 -14.70 -2.00
C LEU A 145 -4.84 -15.46 -2.11
N PHE A 146 -3.78 -14.82 -1.62
CA PHE A 146 -2.44 -15.37 -1.48
C PHE A 146 -2.07 -15.39 0.00
N ASN A 147 -1.41 -16.47 0.44
CA ASN A 147 -1.03 -16.70 1.83
C ASN A 147 -2.25 -16.64 2.79
N GLU A 148 -3.42 -17.11 2.36
CA GLU A 148 -4.66 -17.09 3.14
C GLU A 148 -4.50 -17.79 4.50
N GLU A 149 -3.94 -19.00 4.48
CA GLU A 149 -3.64 -19.83 5.65
C GLU A 149 -2.45 -19.33 6.49
N ARG A 150 -1.79 -18.24 6.07
CA ARG A 150 -0.65 -17.62 6.77
C ARG A 150 0.52 -18.58 7.01
N LEU A 151 0.71 -19.53 6.10
CA LEU A 151 1.76 -20.55 6.16
C LEU A 151 3.11 -20.07 5.58
N ILE A 152 3.11 -19.01 4.77
CA ILE A 152 4.32 -18.47 4.12
C ILE A 152 5.00 -17.45 5.05
N ASP A 153 4.23 -16.51 5.56
CA ASP A 153 4.64 -15.54 6.57
C ASP A 153 3.40 -15.05 7.34
N LYS A 154 3.49 -14.97 8.67
CA LYS A 154 2.38 -14.55 9.55
C LYS A 154 2.39 -13.05 9.85
N SER A 155 3.50 -12.39 9.56
CA SER A 155 3.75 -10.99 9.87
C SER A 155 3.14 -10.06 8.82
N ARG A 156 2.90 -8.81 9.21
CA ARG A 156 2.19 -7.83 8.37
C ARG A 156 2.91 -7.62 7.05
N VAL A 157 2.14 -7.44 5.97
CA VAL A 157 2.67 -6.90 4.73
C VAL A 157 3.03 -5.42 4.96
N THR A 158 4.18 -5.01 4.42
CA THR A 158 4.68 -3.63 4.51
C THR A 158 4.76 -2.96 3.14
N CYS A 159 4.90 -3.73 2.08
CA CYS A 159 4.92 -3.26 0.70
C CYS A 159 4.49 -4.39 -0.24
N VAL A 160 3.73 -4.05 -1.28
CA VAL A 160 3.40 -4.93 -2.39
C VAL A 160 3.62 -4.14 -3.68
N LYS A 161 4.26 -4.75 -4.66
CA LYS A 161 4.50 -4.16 -5.98
C LYS A 161 4.42 -5.21 -7.08
N TRP A 162 3.82 -4.86 -8.21
CA TRP A 162 3.98 -5.62 -9.43
C TRP A 162 5.44 -5.55 -9.90
N VAL A 163 5.93 -6.65 -10.49
CA VAL A 163 7.23 -6.62 -11.16
C VAL A 163 7.08 -5.80 -12.45
N PRO A 164 7.93 -4.78 -12.69
CA PRO A 164 7.89 -3.99 -13.92
C PRO A 164 7.90 -4.87 -15.16
N GLY A 165 7.03 -4.56 -16.11
CA GLY A 165 6.89 -5.33 -17.36
C GLY A 165 6.25 -6.72 -17.22
N SER A 166 5.78 -7.11 -16.02
CA SER A 166 5.11 -8.40 -15.81
C SER A 166 3.60 -8.25 -15.64
N GLU A 167 2.86 -9.14 -16.29
CA GLU A 167 1.41 -9.28 -16.11
C GLU A 167 1.05 -10.14 -14.89
N SER A 168 1.95 -11.01 -14.45
CA SER A 168 1.65 -12.08 -13.49
C SER A 168 2.56 -12.14 -12.28
N LEU A 169 3.73 -11.50 -12.30
CA LEU A 169 4.67 -11.53 -11.18
C LEU A 169 4.52 -10.31 -10.28
N PHE A 170 4.56 -10.55 -8.97
CA PHE A 170 4.55 -9.49 -7.97
C PHE A 170 5.37 -9.86 -6.74
N LEU A 171 5.85 -8.83 -6.05
CA LEU A 171 6.74 -8.92 -4.92
C LEU A 171 6.07 -8.37 -3.67
N VAL A 172 6.20 -9.10 -2.56
CA VAL A 172 5.57 -8.77 -1.28
C VAL A 172 6.65 -8.72 -0.20
N ALA A 173 6.74 -7.61 0.54
CA ALA A 173 7.60 -7.47 1.71
C ALA A 173 6.80 -7.58 3.00
N HIS A 174 7.39 -8.21 3.99
CA HIS A 174 6.81 -8.42 5.31
C HIS A 174 7.67 -7.79 6.41
N SER A 175 7.05 -7.48 7.56
CA SER A 175 7.76 -6.93 8.73
C SER A 175 8.73 -7.92 9.38
N SER A 176 8.71 -9.18 8.97
CA SER A 176 9.70 -10.21 9.33
C SER A 176 11.09 -9.96 8.73
N GLY A 177 11.25 -9.01 7.81
CA GLY A 177 12.47 -8.82 7.03
C GLY A 177 12.54 -9.70 5.76
N ASN A 178 11.46 -10.43 5.47
CA ASN A 178 11.38 -11.30 4.30
C ASN A 178 10.60 -10.64 3.15
N MET A 179 10.99 -10.99 1.93
CA MET A 179 10.30 -10.67 0.70
C MET A 179 10.01 -11.96 -0.08
N TYR A 180 8.87 -11.99 -0.76
CA TYR A 180 8.39 -13.18 -1.46
C TYR A 180 7.93 -12.82 -2.86
N LEU A 181 8.43 -13.55 -3.86
CA LEU A 181 7.98 -13.44 -5.24
C LEU A 181 6.81 -14.39 -5.46
N TYR A 182 5.71 -13.87 -5.99
CA TYR A 182 4.51 -14.62 -6.32
C TYR A 182 4.23 -14.55 -7.82
N ASN A 183 3.52 -15.54 -8.33
CA ASN A 183 2.89 -15.53 -9.64
C ASN A 183 1.36 -15.63 -9.48
N VAL A 184 0.61 -14.76 -10.15
CA VAL A 184 -0.86 -14.73 -10.11
C VAL A 184 -1.49 -16.05 -10.52
N GLU A 185 -0.92 -16.77 -11.49
CA GLU A 185 -1.47 -18.03 -11.99
C GLU A 185 -1.25 -19.20 -11.01
N HIS A 186 -0.25 -19.10 -10.13
CA HIS A 186 0.08 -20.17 -9.20
C HIS A 186 -0.74 -20.09 -7.91
N ASN A 187 -1.06 -21.24 -7.34
CA ASN A 187 -1.72 -21.33 -6.04
C ASN A 187 -0.71 -21.40 -4.89
N CYS A 188 -1.08 -20.88 -3.73
CA CYS A 188 -0.36 -21.20 -2.49
C CYS A 188 -0.69 -22.65 -2.12
N GLY A 189 0.29 -23.42 -1.66
CA GLY A 189 -0.03 -24.78 -1.21
C GLY A 189 -0.48 -24.85 0.24
N THR A 190 -0.93 -26.03 0.63
CA THR A 190 -1.65 -26.31 1.90
C THR A 190 -0.73 -26.53 3.11
N THR A 191 0.58 -26.53 2.90
CA THR A 191 1.61 -26.70 3.94
C THR A 191 2.66 -25.60 3.84
N ALA A 192 3.36 -25.34 4.96
CA ALA A 192 4.48 -24.39 4.99
C ALA A 192 5.53 -24.76 3.92
N PRO A 193 6.00 -23.80 3.09
CA PRO A 193 6.97 -24.11 2.05
C PRO A 193 8.33 -24.54 2.61
N HIS A 194 8.96 -25.52 1.96
CA HIS A 194 10.34 -25.90 2.23
C HIS A 194 11.29 -25.15 1.28
N TYR A 195 12.30 -24.50 1.85
CA TYR A 195 13.21 -23.63 1.12
C TYR A 195 14.60 -24.26 0.96
N GLN A 196 15.23 -24.03 -0.18
CA GLN A 196 16.63 -24.36 -0.44
C GLN A 196 17.39 -23.07 -0.79
N LEU A 197 18.58 -22.90 -0.22
CA LEU A 197 19.43 -21.74 -0.49
C LEU A 197 19.80 -21.70 -1.99
N LEU A 198 19.58 -20.55 -2.61
CA LEU A 198 19.92 -20.26 -4.00
C LEU A 198 21.15 -19.34 -4.08
N LYS A 199 21.18 -18.29 -3.26
CA LYS A 199 22.27 -17.31 -3.23
C LYS A 199 22.40 -16.70 -1.84
N GLN A 200 23.61 -16.45 -1.40
CA GLN A 200 23.91 -15.74 -0.16
C GLN A 200 24.87 -14.59 -0.44
N GLY A 201 24.66 -13.47 0.23
CA GLY A 201 25.59 -12.35 0.23
C GLY A 201 25.62 -11.68 1.60
N GLU A 202 26.34 -10.56 1.69
CA GLU A 202 26.44 -9.82 2.94
C GLU A 202 25.07 -9.27 3.34
N SER A 203 24.58 -9.69 4.50
CA SER A 203 23.27 -9.28 5.06
C SER A 203 22.03 -9.68 4.23
N PHE A 204 22.13 -10.59 3.26
CA PHE A 204 20.97 -11.14 2.56
C PHE A 204 21.12 -12.61 2.15
N ALA A 205 19.98 -13.29 2.00
CA ALA A 205 19.91 -14.64 1.44
C ALA A 205 18.68 -14.80 0.53
N VAL A 206 18.84 -15.55 -0.55
CA VAL A 206 17.80 -15.90 -1.51
C VAL A 206 17.57 -17.39 -1.45
N HIS A 207 16.33 -17.82 -1.31
CA HIS A 207 15.94 -19.21 -1.31
C HIS A 207 14.89 -19.46 -2.39
N THR A 208 14.92 -20.66 -2.97
CA THR A 208 13.89 -21.18 -3.86
C THR A 208 13.01 -22.19 -3.12
N CYS A 209 11.76 -22.33 -3.54
CA CYS A 209 10.83 -23.30 -2.97
C CYS A 209 11.09 -24.70 -3.56
N LYS A 210 11.43 -25.67 -2.70
CA LYS A 210 11.60 -27.07 -3.10
C LYS A 210 10.23 -27.74 -3.20
N SER A 211 9.71 -27.87 -4.42
CA SER A 211 8.40 -28.47 -4.68
C SER A 211 8.42 -29.33 -5.94
N LYS A 212 7.57 -30.38 -5.97
CA LYS A 212 7.34 -31.20 -7.17
C LYS A 212 6.34 -30.57 -8.15
N SER A 213 5.62 -29.54 -7.72
CA SER A 213 4.65 -28.79 -8.53
C SER A 213 4.91 -27.28 -8.46
N THR A 214 4.51 -26.57 -9.51
CA THR A 214 4.51 -25.10 -9.57
C THR A 214 3.53 -24.54 -8.53
N ARG A 215 4.06 -23.81 -7.55
CA ARG A 215 3.29 -23.20 -6.47
C ARG A 215 3.94 -21.93 -5.98
N ASN A 216 3.14 -21.09 -5.33
CA ASN A 216 3.63 -19.95 -4.59
C ASN A 216 4.12 -20.36 -3.18
N PRO A 217 5.10 -19.63 -2.62
CA PRO A 217 5.89 -18.56 -3.27
C PRO A 217 7.00 -19.14 -4.18
N LEU A 218 7.41 -18.39 -5.19
CA LEU A 218 8.49 -18.77 -6.10
C LEU A 218 9.87 -18.67 -5.43
N LEU A 219 10.13 -17.52 -4.79
CA LEU A 219 11.38 -17.20 -4.12
C LEU A 219 11.09 -16.56 -2.77
N LYS A 220 12.01 -16.77 -1.82
CA LYS A 220 12.08 -16.06 -0.55
C LYS A 220 13.41 -15.31 -0.46
N TRP A 221 13.34 -13.99 -0.39
CA TRP A 221 14.45 -13.12 -0.03
C TRP A 221 14.41 -12.81 1.46
N THR A 222 15.53 -12.95 2.14
CA THR A 222 15.72 -12.51 3.53
C THR A 222 16.69 -11.33 3.48
N VAL A 223 16.26 -10.17 3.96
CA VAL A 223 17.06 -8.93 3.94
C VAL A 223 17.25 -8.46 5.37
N GLY A 224 18.51 -8.36 5.80
CA GLY A 224 18.87 -7.80 7.10
C GLY A 224 18.59 -8.75 8.27
N CYS A 225 19.56 -9.63 8.54
CA CYS A 225 19.99 -10.08 9.88
C CYS A 225 21.01 -11.22 9.73
N ILE A 226 22.28 -10.89 9.44
CA ILE A 226 23.42 -11.73 9.81
C ILE A 226 24.52 -10.80 10.33
N ALA A 227 24.91 -11.03 11.60
CA ALA A 227 26.03 -10.45 12.38
C ALA A 227 25.82 -9.11 13.16
N ILE A 228 25.60 -9.29 14.47
CA ILE A 228 25.89 -8.41 15.64
C ILE A 228 25.18 -7.03 15.70
N PRO A 229 24.19 -6.84 16.60
CA PRO A 229 23.70 -5.49 16.89
C PRO A 229 24.74 -4.70 17.69
N LYS A 230 25.34 -3.68 17.08
CA LYS A 230 25.92 -2.56 17.85
C LYS A 230 24.78 -1.63 18.28
N PRO A 231 24.77 -1.14 19.53
CA PRO A 231 23.77 -0.18 19.97
C PRO A 231 23.94 1.12 19.19
N GLY A 232 22.86 1.60 18.54
CA GLY A 232 22.83 2.88 17.84
C GLY A 232 22.77 2.86 16.31
N GLN A 233 22.67 1.70 15.65
CA GLN A 233 22.44 1.64 14.19
C GLN A 233 20.98 1.31 13.84
N PHE A 234 20.44 2.10 12.89
CA PHE A 234 19.07 1.99 12.35
C PHE A 234 18.79 0.57 11.80
N SER A 235 18.23 -0.30 12.63
CA SER A 235 17.99 -1.73 12.36
C SER A 235 16.70 -2.02 11.59
N LYS A 236 16.26 -1.10 10.73
CA LYS A 236 15.11 -1.30 9.84
C LYS A 236 15.40 -0.66 8.50
N TRP A 237 16.23 -1.30 7.69
CA TRP A 237 16.11 -1.11 6.25
C TRP A 237 14.67 -1.46 5.89
N ASN A 238 13.86 -0.45 5.56
CA ASN A 238 12.48 -0.66 5.16
C ASN A 238 12.52 -1.58 3.94
N CYS A 239 12.03 -2.80 4.03
CA CYS A 239 11.92 -3.71 2.89
C CYS A 239 11.19 -3.06 1.70
N SER A 240 10.40 -2.01 1.94
CA SER A 240 9.84 -1.13 0.90
C SER A 240 10.91 -0.46 0.04
N ILE A 241 11.99 0.07 0.63
CA ILE A 241 13.13 0.66 -0.08
C ILE A 241 13.87 -0.43 -0.86
N ALA A 242 14.06 -1.61 -0.25
CA ALA A 242 14.68 -2.74 -0.92
C ALA A 242 13.88 -3.21 -2.15
N ILE A 243 12.54 -3.27 -2.08
CA ILE A 243 11.68 -3.54 -3.24
C ILE A 243 11.89 -2.47 -4.32
N THR A 244 11.81 -1.19 -3.97
CA THR A 244 11.95 -0.10 -4.95
C THR A 244 13.32 -0.13 -5.62
N LEU A 245 14.40 -0.34 -4.86
CA LEU A 245 15.76 -0.45 -5.40
C LEU A 245 15.96 -1.71 -6.23
N LEU A 246 15.41 -2.85 -5.82
CA LEU A 246 15.51 -4.09 -6.58
C LEU A 246 14.80 -3.96 -7.92
N LEU A 247 13.58 -3.40 -7.92
CA LEU A 247 12.79 -3.22 -9.14
C LEU A 247 13.34 -2.12 -10.06
N ALA A 248 14.04 -1.11 -9.52
CA ALA A 248 14.67 -0.07 -10.34
C ALA A 248 15.92 -0.55 -11.10
N ASN A 249 16.48 -1.71 -10.73
CA ASN A 249 17.66 -2.30 -11.37
C ASN A 249 17.32 -3.56 -12.22
N LEU A 250 16.03 -3.83 -12.42
CA LEU A 250 15.51 -4.84 -13.36
C LEU A 250 14.99 -4.14 -14.61
#